data_AF-A0A2P8E351-F1
#
_entry.id   AF-A0A2P8E351-F1
#
_cell.length_a   1.000
_cell.length_b   1.000
_cell.length_c   1.000
_cell.angle_alpha   90.00
_cell.angle_beta   90.00
_cell.angle_gamma   90.00
#
_symmetry.space_group_name_H-M   'P 1'
#
loop_
_entity.id
_entity.type
_entity.pdbx_description
1 polymer ?
#
loop_
_entity_poly.entity_id
_entity_poly.type
_entity_poly.pdbx_seq_one_letter_code
_entity_poly.pdbx_strand_id
1 'polypeptide(L)'
;MDSVIILLFIIQVILIVVFIRMTFNVSKIRRLLESSGKDWYYEYNKNMYLGRRDKAANCIQEHVWVLMEKNRSNSNYEKLKSKYQSDFENLGIQFPLNPYKTVD
;
A
#
# COMPACT_ATOMS: atom_id res chain seq x y z
N MET A 1 -9.46 -43.41 7.41
CA MET A 1 -9.42 -42.27 6.44
C MET A 1 -10.13 -41.05 7.02
N ASP A 2 -11.27 -41.24 7.71
CA ASP A 2 -12.06 -40.14 8.27
C ASP A 2 -11.30 -39.29 9.30
N SER A 3 -10.46 -39.91 10.13
CA SER A 3 -9.62 -39.21 11.11
C SER A 3 -8.59 -38.28 10.46
N VAL A 4 -8.11 -38.61 9.27
CA VAL A 4 -7.14 -37.80 8.50
C VAL A 4 -7.85 -36.61 7.86
N ILE A 5 -9.07 -36.81 7.37
CA ILE A 5 -9.91 -35.76 6.79
C ILE A 5 -10.29 -34.72 7.85
N ILE A 6 -10.65 -35.17 9.06
CA ILE A 6 -10.97 -34.28 10.19
C ILE A 6 -9.74 -33.45 10.59
N LEU A 7 -8.55 -34.06 10.62
CA LEU A 7 -7.31 -33.36 10.95
C LEU A 7 -6.99 -32.25 9.93
N LEU A 8 -7.15 -32.54 8.63
CA LEU A 8 -6.94 -31.55 7.56
C LEU A 8 -7.90 -30.37 7.65
N PHE A 9 -9.16 -30.63 8.03
CA PHE A 9 -10.16 -29.58 8.21
C PHE A 9 -9.79 -28.63 9.37
N ILE A 10 -9.30 -29.17 10.48
CA ILE A 10 -8.83 -28.38 11.64
C ILE A 10 -7.66 -27.48 11.23
N ILE A 11 -6.70 -27.99 10.46
CA ILE A 11 -5.54 -27.21 9.99
C ILE A 11 -5.99 -26.06 9.08
N GLN A 12 -6.94 -26.30 8.16
CA GLN A 12 -7.48 -25.25 7.30
C GLN A 12 -8.17 -24.14 8.08
N VAL A 13 -8.98 -24.49 9.10
CA VAL A 13 -9.65 -23.51 9.95
C VAL A 13 -8.63 -22.65 10.71
N ILE A 14 -7.56 -23.27 11.24
CA ILE A 14 -6.48 -22.54 11.92
C ILE A 14 -5.80 -21.54 10.96
N LEU A 15 -5.49 -21.96 9.74
CA LEU A 15 -4.88 -21.10 8.73
C LEU A 15 -5.76 -19.89 8.38
N ILE A 16 -7.07 -20.11 8.23
CA ILE A 16 -8.04 -19.03 7.95
C ILE A 16 -8.09 -18.04 9.11
N VAL A 17 -8.12 -18.52 10.36
CA VAL A 17 -8.13 -17.65 11.56
C VAL A 17 -6.84 -16.82 11.66
N VAL A 18 -5.69 -17.42 11.36
CA VAL A 18 -4.40 -16.72 11.32
C VAL A 18 -4.38 -15.65 10.22
N PHE A 19 -4.88 -15.97 9.02
CA PHE A 19 -4.98 -15.04 7.90
C PHE A 19 -5.90 -13.85 8.21
N ILE A 20 -7.06 -14.11 8.82
CA ILE A 20 -7.98 -13.07 9.28
C ILE A 20 -7.30 -12.17 10.33
N ARG A 21 -6.61 -12.75 11.32
CA ARG A 21 -5.86 -11.96 12.33
C ARG A 21 -4.76 -11.10 11.72
N MET A 22 -3.99 -11.63 10.76
CA MET A 22 -2.99 -10.84 10.03
C MET A 22 -3.65 -9.67 9.29
N THR A 23 -4.75 -9.91 8.61
CA THR A 23 -5.48 -8.88 7.85
C THR A 23 -6.05 -7.78 8.76
N PHE A 24 -6.60 -8.13 9.93
CA PHE A 24 -7.06 -7.17 10.94
C PHE A 24 -5.91 -6.38 11.59
N ASN A 25 -4.73 -6.98 11.74
CA ASN A 25 -3.55 -6.25 12.21
C ASN A 25 -3.04 -5.25 11.17
N VAL A 26 -3.07 -5.61 9.89
CA VAL A 26 -2.73 -4.68 8.80
C VAL A 26 -3.67 -3.47 8.80
N SER A 27 -4.98 -3.66 8.99
CA SER A 27 -5.92 -2.54 9.04
C SER A 27 -5.75 -1.64 10.27
N LYS A 28 -5.37 -2.21 11.44
CA LYS A 28 -4.98 -1.43 12.63
C LYS A 28 -3.66 -0.67 12.45
N ILE A 29 -2.66 -1.29 11.85
CA ILE A 29 -1.37 -0.63 11.54
C ILE A 29 -1.60 0.52 10.55
N ARG A 30 -2.47 0.33 9.56
CA ARG A 30 -2.88 1.38 8.61
C ARG A 30 -3.53 2.58 9.31
N ARG A 31 -4.45 2.36 10.25
CA ARG A 31 -5.05 3.45 11.06
C ARG A 31 -4.04 4.14 11.97
N LEU A 32 -3.05 3.42 12.49
CA LEU A 32 -1.97 4.00 13.28
C LEU A 32 -1.03 4.85 12.43
N LEU A 33 -0.75 4.43 11.18
CA LEU A 33 0.00 5.21 10.19
C LEU A 33 -0.75 6.49 9.78
N GLU A 34 -2.07 6.42 9.61
CA GLU A 34 -2.95 7.59 9.34
C GLU A 34 -2.93 8.63 10.48
N SER A 35 -2.69 8.22 11.72
CA SER A 35 -2.56 9.14 12.86
C SER A 35 -1.16 9.72 13.09
N SER A 36 -0.13 9.16 12.45
CA SER A 36 1.22 9.71 12.56
C SER A 36 1.39 10.77 11.48
N GLY A 37 1.52 12.05 11.88
CA GLY A 37 1.73 13.21 11.01
C GLY A 37 3.08 13.20 10.27
N LYS A 38 3.43 12.06 9.67
CA LYS A 38 4.65 11.87 8.91
C LYS A 38 4.39 12.38 7.50
N ASP A 39 4.98 13.53 7.19
CA ASP A 39 4.96 14.08 5.84
C ASP A 39 5.85 13.22 4.93
N TRP A 40 5.24 12.24 4.28
CA TRP A 40 5.91 11.32 3.37
C TRP A 40 6.57 12.04 2.19
N TYR A 41 6.04 13.19 1.78
CA TYR A 41 6.65 14.00 0.74
C TYR A 41 7.91 14.71 1.22
N TYR A 42 7.92 15.20 2.46
CA TYR A 42 9.13 15.70 3.09
C TYR A 42 10.22 14.61 3.18
N GLU A 43 9.88 13.42 3.64
CA GLU A 43 10.83 12.30 3.71
C GLU A 43 11.29 11.83 2.32
N TYR A 44 10.44 11.89 1.29
CA TYR A 44 10.86 11.68 -0.10
C TYR A 44 11.98 12.64 -0.52
N ASN A 45 11.74 13.95 -0.37
CA ASN A 45 12.72 14.98 -0.76
C ASN A 45 14.04 14.84 0.02
N LYS A 46 13.96 14.54 1.32
CA LYS A 46 15.13 14.28 2.16
C LYS A 46 15.91 13.07 1.69
N ASN A 47 15.26 11.95 1.37
CA ASN A 47 15.96 10.75 0.88
C ASN A 47 16.52 10.93 -0.54
N MET A 48 15.85 11.71 -1.39
CA MET A 48 16.38 12.13 -2.69
C MET A 48 17.66 12.95 -2.53
N TYR A 49 17.66 13.94 -1.64
CA TYR A 49 18.85 14.75 -1.34
C TYR A 49 20.01 13.91 -0.79
N LEU A 50 19.71 12.91 0.04
CA LEU A 50 20.70 12.00 0.62
C LEU A 50 21.12 10.86 -0.34
N GLY A 51 20.62 10.82 -1.58
CA GLY A 51 20.92 9.78 -2.56
C GLY A 51 20.36 8.39 -2.22
N ARG A 52 19.44 8.29 -1.25
CA ARG A 52 18.85 7.03 -0.77
C ARG A 52 17.61 6.66 -1.60
N ARG A 53 17.84 6.26 -2.85
CA ARG A 53 16.77 6.06 -3.85
C ARG A 53 15.70 5.04 -3.43
N ASP A 54 16.09 3.91 -2.84
CA ASP A 54 15.13 2.89 -2.38
C ASP A 54 14.17 3.43 -1.31
N LYS A 55 14.68 4.26 -0.40
CA LYS A 55 13.86 4.88 0.64
C LYS A 55 12.97 5.98 0.06
N ALA A 56 13.49 6.76 -0.88
CA ALA A 56 12.72 7.76 -1.61
C ALA A 56 11.56 7.12 -2.39
N ALA A 57 11.80 5.98 -3.04
CA ALA A 57 10.77 5.19 -3.72
C ALA A 57 9.64 4.78 -2.78
N ASN A 58 9.96 4.24 -1.61
CA ASN A 58 8.94 3.88 -0.62
C ASN A 58 8.18 5.11 -0.12
N CYS A 59 8.86 6.22 0.14
CA CYS A 59 8.21 7.44 0.63
C CYS A 59 7.24 8.05 -0.40
N ILE A 60 7.61 8.11 -1.69
CA ILE A 60 6.72 8.66 -2.72
C ILE A 60 5.53 7.73 -2.99
N GLN A 61 5.71 6.41 -2.90
CA GLN A 61 4.63 5.44 -2.97
C GLN A 61 3.60 5.64 -1.86
N GLU A 62 4.06 5.73 -0.60
CA GLU A 62 3.19 5.99 0.55
C GLU A 62 2.47 7.34 0.44
N HIS A 63 3.16 8.38 -0.02
CA HIS A 63 2.55 9.70 -0.23
C HIS A 63 1.40 9.64 -1.25
N VAL A 64 1.66 9.06 -2.42
CA VAL A 64 0.65 8.94 -3.47
C VAL A 64 -0.49 8.05 -3.02
N TRP A 65 -0.21 6.95 -2.31
CA TRP A 65 -1.22 6.09 -1.72
C TRP A 65 -2.15 6.84 -0.77
N VAL A 66 -1.60 7.61 0.17
CA VAL A 66 -2.38 8.43 1.11
C VAL A 66 -3.26 9.44 0.37
N LEU A 67 -2.74 10.09 -0.67
CA LEU A 67 -3.51 11.04 -1.48
C LEU A 67 -4.62 10.36 -2.30
N MET A 68 -4.38 9.15 -2.81
CA MET A 68 -5.40 8.35 -3.50
C MET A 68 -6.50 7.89 -2.53
N GLU A 69 -6.15 7.50 -1.31
CA GLU A 69 -7.12 7.04 -0.31
C GLU A 69 -8.00 8.18 0.20
N LYS A 70 -7.45 9.39 0.33
CA LYS A 70 -8.16 10.60 0.78
C LYS A 70 -9.26 11.02 -0.20
N ASN A 71 -9.07 10.81 -1.50
CA ASN A 71 -10.08 11.09 -2.52
C ASN A 71 -10.13 9.95 -3.54
N ARG A 72 -11.03 9.01 -3.30
CA ARG A 72 -11.17 7.77 -4.08
C ARG A 72 -11.98 8.02 -5.34
N SER A 73 -11.32 8.51 -6.38
CA SER A 73 -11.94 8.71 -7.69
C SER A 73 -10.93 8.53 -8.82
N ASN A 74 -11.43 8.10 -9.99
CA ASN A 74 -10.61 7.98 -11.20
C ASN A 74 -10.00 9.34 -11.60
N SER A 75 -10.77 10.43 -11.45
CA SER A 75 -10.26 11.79 -11.71
C SER A 75 -9.10 12.18 -10.79
N ASN A 76 -9.16 11.82 -9.50
CA ASN A 76 -8.07 12.08 -8.58
C ASN A 76 -6.83 11.23 -8.91
N TYR A 77 -7.02 9.96 -9.28
CA TYR A 77 -5.94 9.09 -9.75
C TYR A 77 -5.20 9.70 -10.95
N GLU A 78 -5.91 10.11 -11.99
CA GLU A 78 -5.28 10.70 -13.19
C GLU A 78 -4.53 12.00 -12.87
N LYS A 79 -5.07 12.83 -11.96
CA LYS A 79 -4.38 14.04 -11.47
C LYS A 79 -3.09 13.70 -10.73
N LEU A 80 -3.13 12.72 -9.84
CA LEU A 80 -1.95 12.29 -9.07
C LEU A 80 -0.89 11.64 -9.98
N LYS A 81 -1.33 10.82 -10.93
CA LYS A 81 -0.46 10.23 -11.95
C LYS A 81 0.22 11.32 -12.74
N SER A 82 -0.52 12.26 -13.34
CA SER A 82 0.08 13.38 -14.09
C SER A 82 1.06 14.21 -13.26
N LYS A 83 0.82 14.38 -11.95
CA LYS A 83 1.67 15.18 -11.08
C LYS A 83 2.97 14.48 -10.68
N TYR A 84 2.93 13.19 -10.36
CA TYR A 84 4.06 12.46 -9.78
C TYR A 84 4.67 11.41 -10.71
N GLN A 85 4.14 11.22 -11.93
CA GLN A 85 4.68 10.25 -12.90
C GLN A 85 6.18 10.44 -13.13
N SER A 86 6.63 11.69 -13.26
CA SER A 86 8.05 12.01 -13.44
C SER A 86 8.91 11.61 -12.24
N ASP A 87 8.42 11.76 -11.00
CA ASP A 87 9.12 11.33 -9.79
C ASP A 87 9.32 9.81 -9.76
N PHE A 88 8.30 9.05 -10.19
CA PHE A 88 8.36 7.59 -10.29
C PHE A 88 9.32 7.14 -11.40
N GLU A 89 9.26 7.76 -12.57
CA GLU A 89 10.17 7.50 -13.69
C GLU A 89 11.62 7.82 -13.33
N ASN A 90 11.85 8.96 -12.66
CA ASN A 90 13.15 9.33 -12.15
C ASN A 90 13.69 8.29 -11.17
N LEU A 91 12.84 7.67 -10.35
CA LEU A 91 13.23 6.61 -9.42
C LEU A 91 13.32 5.21 -10.07
N GLY A 92 12.97 5.06 -11.35
CA GLY A 92 12.96 3.78 -12.05
C GLY A 92 11.85 2.82 -11.58
N ILE A 93 10.80 3.35 -10.96
CA ILE A 93 9.67 2.59 -10.43
C ILE A 93 8.40 2.89 -11.22
N GLN A 94 7.46 1.95 -11.25
CA GLN A 94 6.17 2.16 -11.92
C GLN A 94 5.18 2.87 -11.00
N PHE A 95 4.41 3.80 -11.58
CA PHE A 95 3.28 4.41 -10.89
C PHE A 95 2.23 3.34 -10.55
N PRO A 96 1.63 3.38 -9.34
CA PRO A 96 0.67 2.36 -8.91
C PRO A 96 -0.52 2.26 -9.87
N LEU A 97 -1.03 1.04 -10.06
CA LEU A 97 -2.25 0.81 -10.82
C LEU A 97 -3.45 1.47 -10.13
N ASN A 98 -4.41 1.95 -10.93
CA ASN A 98 -5.62 2.56 -10.41
C ASN A 98 -6.50 1.52 -9.68
N PRO A 99 -6.67 1.61 -8.35
CA PRO A 99 -7.49 0.66 -7.60
C PRO A 99 -8.99 0.94 -7.73
N TYR A 100 -9.38 2.09 -8.30
CA TYR A 100 -10.76 2.55 -8.42
C TYR A 100 -11.28 2.51 -9.86
N LYS A 101 -10.50 1.97 -10.79
CA LYS A 101 -10.97 1.72 -12.14
C LYS A 101 -11.99 0.58 -12.08
N THR A 102 -13.27 0.89 -12.26
CA THR A 102 -14.29 -0.13 -12.48
C THR A 102 -13.94 -0.88 -13.76
N VAL A 103 -13.85 -2.20 -13.65
CA VAL A 103 -13.75 -3.09 -14.82
C VAL A 103 -15.16 -3.14 -15.39
N ASP A 104 -15.36 -2.50 -16.53
CA ASP A 104 -16.58 -2.67 -17.34
C ASP A 104 -16.57 -4.04 -18.03
#